data_AF-A0A0C2WYN1-F1
#
_entry.id   AF-A0A0C2WYN1-F1
#
_cell.length_a   1.000
_cell.length_b   1.000
_cell.length_c   1.000
_cell.angle_alpha   90.00
_cell.angle_beta   90.00
_cell.angle_gamma   90.00
#
_symmetry.space_group_name_H-M   'P 1'
#
loop_
_entity.id
_entity.type
_entity.pdbx_description
1 polymer ?
#
loop_
_entity_poly.entity_id
_entity_poly.type
_entity_poly.pdbx_seq_one_letter_code
_entity_poly.pdbx_strand_id
1 'polypeptide(L)'
;MSSYWNQYPEFHHDGSAPIKKEFRRLAQLKGWVGNDPKKRELFRKEWGKCFRSEFSMYYGHDASSLAGWQSLCKEVGLDNIPKSVEECKAALKGKVWVNIVDLVDCRRTRTRVQCHESEEALREYTQLEGKVFPLQEAKANGFLTALLIKLNE
;
A
#
# COMPACT_ATOMS: atom_id res chain seq x y z
N MET A 1 16.26 1.52 6.80
CA MET A 1 15.00 2.00 7.42
C MET A 1 14.61 1.01 8.51
N SER A 2 14.16 1.49 9.67
CA SER A 2 13.63 0.62 10.74
C SER A 2 12.15 0.35 10.46
N SER A 3 11.67 -0.87 10.70
CA SER A 3 10.26 -1.20 10.52
C SER A 3 9.39 -0.41 11.51
N TYR A 4 8.20 0.02 11.07
CA TYR A 4 7.21 0.69 11.93
C TYR A 4 6.94 -0.09 13.22
N TRP A 5 6.91 -1.43 13.13
CA TRP A 5 6.63 -2.32 14.25
C TRP A 5 7.66 -2.23 15.38
N ASN A 6 8.90 -1.82 15.09
CA ASN A 6 9.96 -1.68 16.09
C ASN A 6 9.69 -0.57 17.12
N GLN A 7 8.74 0.33 16.86
CA GLN A 7 8.28 1.34 17.83
C GLN A 7 7.43 0.74 18.96
N TYR A 8 7.00 -0.52 18.83
CA TYR A 8 6.11 -1.20 19.76
C TYR A 8 6.70 -2.57 20.14
N PRO A 9 7.79 -2.61 20.93
CA PRO A 9 8.46 -3.86 21.28
C PRO A 9 7.54 -4.84 22.04
N GLU A 10 6.52 -4.33 22.72
CA GLU A 10 5.50 -5.15 23.39
C GLU A 10 4.50 -5.83 22.43
N PHE A 11 4.48 -5.43 21.16
CA PHE A 11 3.53 -5.95 20.17
C PHE A 11 4.22 -6.98 19.25
N HIS A 12 3.90 -8.25 19.46
CA HIS A 12 4.33 -9.35 18.59
C HIS A 12 3.53 -9.36 17.28
N HIS A 13 4.00 -8.60 16.29
CA HIS A 13 3.39 -8.56 14.97
C HIS A 13 3.65 -9.86 14.19
N ASP A 14 2.63 -10.34 13.48
CA ASP A 14 2.75 -11.45 12.53
C ASP A 14 3.13 -10.89 11.15
N GLY A 15 4.38 -11.10 10.74
CA GLY A 15 4.89 -10.65 9.44
C GLY A 15 4.23 -11.32 8.22
N SER A 16 3.50 -12.43 8.43
CA SER A 16 2.84 -13.19 7.36
C SER A 16 1.35 -12.86 7.18
N ALA A 17 0.76 -12.13 8.11
CA ALA A 17 -0.64 -11.71 8.05
C ALA A 17 -0.82 -10.42 7.22
N PRO A 18 -2.03 -10.16 6.65
CA PRO A 18 -2.34 -8.90 5.99
C PRO A 18 -2.04 -7.69 6.88
N ILE A 19 -1.36 -6.67 6.33
CA ILE A 19 -0.85 -5.52 7.07
C ILE A 19 -1.96 -4.79 7.83
N LYS A 20 -3.14 -4.64 7.21
CA LYS A 20 -4.27 -3.96 7.83
C LYS A 20 -4.84 -4.74 9.02
N LYS A 21 -4.74 -6.09 9.00
CA LYS A 21 -5.15 -6.96 10.12
C LYS A 21 -4.24 -6.73 11.32
N GLU A 22 -2.93 -6.75 11.10
CA GLU A 22 -1.94 -6.51 12.16
C GLU A 22 -1.99 -5.08 12.68
N PHE A 23 -2.16 -4.09 11.80
CA PHE A 23 -2.33 -2.70 12.21
C PHE A 23 -3.56 -2.51 13.08
N ARG A 24 -4.70 -3.16 12.75
CA ARG A 24 -5.91 -3.12 13.58
C ARG A 24 -5.68 -3.74 14.96
N ARG A 25 -4.95 -4.84 15.06
CA ARG A 25 -4.59 -5.45 16.37
C ARG A 25 -3.77 -4.48 17.22
N LEU A 26 -2.76 -3.84 16.63
CA LEU A 26 -1.99 -2.81 17.32
C LEU A 26 -2.87 -1.61 17.72
N ALA A 27 -3.70 -1.11 16.80
CA ALA A 27 -4.59 0.01 17.06
C ALA A 27 -5.59 -0.27 18.19
N GLN A 28 -6.06 -1.51 18.33
CA GLN A 28 -6.88 -1.95 19.47
C GLN A 28 -6.07 -1.91 20.77
N LEU A 29 -4.86 -2.49 20.78
CA LEU A 29 -3.96 -2.49 21.94
C LEU A 29 -3.64 -1.07 22.43
N LYS A 30 -3.41 -0.12 21.50
CA LYS A 30 -3.09 1.27 21.83
C LYS A 30 -4.32 2.16 22.03
N GLY A 31 -5.54 1.62 21.91
CA GLY A 31 -6.78 2.35 22.14
C GLY A 31 -7.16 3.37 21.06
N TRP A 32 -6.63 3.22 19.84
CA TRP A 32 -6.86 4.13 18.70
C TRP A 32 -8.16 3.84 17.93
N VAL A 33 -8.87 2.76 18.25
CA VAL A 33 -10.14 2.40 17.63
C VAL A 33 -11.31 3.06 18.37
N GLY A 34 -12.26 3.62 17.63
CA GLY A 34 -13.51 4.16 18.17
C GLY A 34 -14.15 5.23 17.27
N ASN A 35 -15.36 5.68 17.67
CA ASN A 35 -16.12 6.69 16.95
C ASN A 35 -15.72 8.14 17.29
N ASP A 36 -14.86 8.33 18.29
CA ASP A 36 -14.33 9.63 18.64
C ASP A 36 -13.53 10.25 17.47
N PRO A 37 -13.76 11.52 17.10
CA PRO A 37 -13.04 12.17 16.01
C PRO A 37 -11.51 12.11 16.14
N LYS A 38 -10.96 12.32 17.34
CA LYS A 38 -9.51 12.31 17.58
C LYS A 38 -8.94 10.91 17.40
N LYS A 39 -9.65 9.87 17.88
CA LYS A 39 -9.27 8.47 17.64
C LYS A 39 -9.27 8.13 16.15
N ARG A 40 -10.29 8.55 15.40
CA ARG A 40 -10.34 8.32 13.94
C ARG A 40 -9.23 9.04 13.18
N GLU A 41 -8.85 10.24 13.60
CA GLU A 41 -7.73 10.98 13.02
C GLU A 41 -6.40 10.27 13.34
N LEU A 42 -6.18 9.90 14.60
CA LEU A 42 -4.98 9.19 15.03
C LEU A 42 -4.83 7.85 14.32
N PHE A 43 -5.91 7.06 14.21
CA PHE A 43 -5.93 5.80 13.47
C PHE A 43 -5.49 6.00 12.02
N ARG A 44 -6.05 7.02 11.33
CA ARG A 44 -5.71 7.34 9.94
C ARG A 44 -4.25 7.74 9.78
N LYS A 45 -3.73 8.56 10.70
CA LYS A 45 -2.34 9.01 10.72
C LYS A 45 -1.36 7.85 10.94
N GLU A 46 -1.60 7.03 11.95
CA GLU A 46 -0.75 5.88 12.27
C GLU A 46 -0.83 4.79 11.20
N TRP A 47 -2.01 4.58 10.59
CA TRP A 47 -2.17 3.69 9.45
C TRP A 47 -1.30 4.13 8.28
N GLY A 48 -1.34 5.43 7.95
CA GLY A 48 -0.48 6.00 6.93
C GLY A 48 0.99 5.70 7.18
N LYS A 49 1.49 5.96 8.40
CA LYS A 49 2.89 5.75 8.76
C LYS A 49 3.30 4.28 8.66
N CYS A 50 2.48 3.40 9.23
CA CYS A 50 2.67 1.95 9.19
C CYS A 50 2.80 1.47 7.74
N PHE A 51 1.82 1.82 6.92
CA PHE A 51 1.80 1.39 5.54
C PHE A 51 2.95 1.97 4.71
N ARG A 52 3.28 3.26 4.86
CA ARG A 52 4.44 3.88 4.17
C ARG A 52 5.74 3.17 4.53
N SER A 53 5.95 2.85 5.80
CA SER A 53 7.12 2.11 6.26
C SER A 53 7.20 0.76 5.55
N GLU A 54 6.13 -0.02 5.59
CA GLU A 54 6.11 -1.38 5.03
C GLU A 54 6.26 -1.36 3.50
N PHE A 55 5.55 -0.47 2.81
CA PHE A 55 5.71 -0.27 1.37
C PHE A 55 7.15 0.09 1.01
N SER A 56 7.77 1.00 1.77
CA SER A 56 9.15 1.42 1.50
C SER A 56 10.17 0.32 1.75
N MET A 57 9.90 -0.64 2.64
CA MET A 57 10.77 -1.81 2.82
C MET A 57 10.73 -2.75 1.61
N TYR A 58 9.56 -2.95 0.99
CA TYR A 58 9.41 -3.87 -0.14
C TYR A 58 9.78 -3.25 -1.49
N TYR A 59 9.38 -2.00 -1.73
CA TYR A 59 9.46 -1.36 -3.04
C TYR A 59 10.41 -0.15 -3.07
N GLY A 60 10.92 0.27 -1.91
CA GLY A 60 11.71 1.48 -1.77
C GLY A 60 10.85 2.75 -1.66
N HIS A 61 11.54 3.86 -1.45
CA HIS A 61 10.94 5.19 -1.31
C HIS A 61 11.45 6.17 -2.38
N ASP A 62 12.53 5.82 -3.07
CA ASP A 62 13.15 6.65 -4.10
C ASP A 62 12.44 6.46 -5.44
N ALA A 63 11.54 7.38 -5.76
CA ALA A 63 10.79 7.38 -7.02
C ALA A 63 11.64 7.70 -8.26
N SER A 64 12.93 8.01 -8.11
CA SER A 64 13.90 8.09 -9.21
C SER A 64 14.59 6.74 -9.50
N SER A 65 14.39 5.74 -8.64
CA SER A 65 14.99 4.42 -8.80
C SER A 65 14.27 3.59 -9.86
N LEU A 66 14.92 3.40 -11.01
CA LEU A 66 14.46 2.47 -12.05
C LEU A 66 14.23 1.05 -11.49
N ALA A 67 15.14 0.56 -10.64
CA ALA A 67 15.03 -0.78 -10.07
C ALA A 67 13.76 -0.95 -9.22
N GLY A 68 13.35 0.07 -8.46
CA GLY A 68 12.08 0.07 -7.71
C GLY A 68 10.87 -0.01 -8.64
N TRP A 69 10.87 0.78 -9.71
CA TRP A 69 9.79 0.78 -10.71
C TRP A 69 9.68 -0.55 -11.46
N GLN A 70 10.81 -1.13 -11.86
CA GLN A 70 10.85 -2.43 -12.51
C GLN A 70 10.39 -3.55 -11.58
N SER A 71 10.71 -3.45 -10.28
CA SER A 71 10.23 -4.42 -9.28
C SER A 71 8.71 -4.37 -9.12
N LEU A 72 8.12 -3.17 -9.11
CA LEU A 72 6.67 -3.00 -9.13
C LEU A 72 6.06 -3.57 -10.42
N CYS A 73 6.63 -3.26 -11.60
CA CYS A 73 6.16 -3.80 -12.88
C CYS A 73 6.16 -5.34 -12.90
N LYS A 74 7.20 -5.97 -12.32
CA LYS A 74 7.26 -7.43 -12.18
C LYS A 74 6.18 -7.96 -11.24
N GLU A 75 5.96 -7.29 -10.11
CA GLU A 75 4.95 -7.69 -9.12
C GLU A 75 3.56 -7.81 -9.72
N VAL A 76 3.16 -6.80 -10.49
CA VAL A 76 1.85 -6.74 -11.12
C VAL A 76 1.77 -7.58 -12.41
N GLY A 77 2.83 -8.30 -12.75
CA GLY A 77 2.86 -9.28 -13.84
C GLY A 77 3.00 -8.68 -15.23
N LEU A 78 3.72 -7.56 -15.41
CA LEU A 78 4.05 -7.07 -16.76
C LEU A 78 5.04 -8.02 -17.43
N ASP A 79 4.71 -8.50 -18.62
CA ASP A 79 5.59 -9.39 -19.41
C ASP A 79 6.85 -8.65 -19.89
N ASN A 80 6.69 -7.41 -20.37
CA ASN A 80 7.78 -6.58 -20.87
C ASN A 80 8.11 -5.46 -19.88
N ILE A 81 9.11 -5.70 -19.04
CA ILE A 81 9.56 -4.73 -18.04
C ILE A 81 10.28 -3.56 -18.74
N PRO A 82 9.79 -2.32 -18.61
CA PRO A 82 10.39 -1.18 -19.30
C PRO A 82 11.78 -0.81 -18.79
N LYS A 83 12.51 -0.01 -19.58
CA LYS A 83 13.92 0.32 -19.32
C LYS A 83 14.14 1.73 -18.78
N SER A 84 13.08 2.54 -18.69
CA SER A 84 13.11 3.86 -18.04
C SER A 84 12.02 4.00 -16.96
N VAL A 85 12.23 4.97 -16.06
CA VAL A 85 11.28 5.30 -14.99
C VAL A 85 9.95 5.78 -15.57
N GLU A 86 10.04 6.59 -16.61
CA GLU A 86 8.90 7.20 -17.30
C GLU A 86 8.05 6.13 -17.98
N GLU A 87 8.67 5.16 -18.67
CA GLU A 87 7.97 4.05 -19.29
C GLU A 87 7.31 3.14 -18.24
N CYS A 88 7.99 2.85 -17.12
CA CYS A 88 7.40 2.08 -16.03
C CYS A 88 6.14 2.76 -15.47
N LYS A 89 6.23 4.08 -15.21
CA LYS A 89 5.08 4.87 -14.75
C LYS A 89 3.92 4.83 -15.74
N ALA A 90 4.21 4.98 -17.03
CA ALA A 90 3.20 4.92 -18.09
C ALA A 90 2.54 3.54 -18.18
N ALA A 91 3.33 2.47 -18.11
CA ALA A 91 2.83 1.10 -18.18
C ALA A 91 1.93 0.77 -16.98
N LEU A 92 2.31 1.18 -15.76
CA LEU A 92 1.51 0.97 -14.55
C LEU A 92 0.20 1.77 -14.59
N LYS A 93 0.24 3.05 -14.98
CA LYS A 93 -0.95 3.91 -15.04
C LYS A 93 -1.97 3.50 -16.10
N GLY A 94 -1.51 3.01 -17.25
CA GLY A 94 -2.37 2.77 -18.40
C GLY A 94 -2.87 1.34 -18.56
N LYS A 95 -2.29 0.37 -17.85
CA LYS A 95 -2.55 -1.06 -18.08
C LYS A 95 -2.83 -1.88 -16.83
N VAL A 96 -2.66 -1.30 -15.64
CA VAL A 96 -2.69 -2.06 -14.40
C VAL A 96 -3.63 -1.40 -13.41
N TRP A 97 -4.65 -2.14 -13.01
CA TRP A 97 -5.55 -1.75 -11.94
C TRP A 97 -5.27 -2.65 -10.74
N VAL A 98 -4.51 -2.15 -9.77
CA VAL A 98 -4.13 -2.89 -8.57
C VAL A 98 -4.39 -2.05 -7.32
N ASN A 99 -4.85 -2.69 -6.24
CA ASN A 99 -4.99 -2.00 -4.97
C ASN A 99 -3.62 -1.84 -4.31
N ILE A 100 -3.31 -0.61 -3.86
CA ILE A 100 -2.03 -0.29 -3.21
C ILE A 100 -1.79 -1.17 -1.98
N VAL A 101 -2.83 -1.46 -1.19
CA VAL A 101 -2.71 -2.31 0.01
C VAL A 101 -2.31 -3.74 -0.37
N ASP A 102 -2.83 -4.25 -1.48
CA ASP A 102 -2.55 -5.61 -1.95
C ASP A 102 -1.11 -5.80 -2.41
N LEU A 103 -0.42 -4.74 -2.84
CA LEU A 103 1.02 -4.82 -3.13
C LEU A 103 1.83 -5.13 -1.88
N VAL A 104 1.45 -4.59 -0.73
CA VAL A 104 2.14 -4.93 0.53
C VAL A 104 1.67 -6.28 1.05
N ASP A 105 0.36 -6.57 0.97
CA ASP A 105 -0.19 -7.83 1.44
C ASP A 105 0.37 -9.03 0.66
N CYS A 106 0.49 -8.94 -0.67
CA CYS A 106 1.00 -10.05 -1.49
C CYS A 106 2.43 -10.47 -1.07
N ARG A 107 3.27 -9.52 -0.69
CA ARG A 107 4.61 -9.77 -0.17
C ARG A 107 4.61 -10.40 1.21
N ARG A 108 3.70 -9.96 2.08
CA ARG A 108 3.55 -10.48 3.44
C ARG A 108 2.99 -11.90 3.43
N THR A 109 1.94 -12.14 2.65
CA THR A 109 1.23 -13.43 2.56
C THR A 109 1.85 -14.40 1.56
N ARG A 110 2.84 -13.96 0.78
CA ARG A 110 3.47 -14.72 -0.33
C ARG A 110 2.46 -15.18 -1.38
N THR A 111 1.45 -14.35 -1.65
CA THR A 111 0.46 -14.58 -2.71
C THR A 111 0.77 -13.73 -3.94
N ARG A 112 0.16 -14.03 -5.08
CA ARG A 112 0.20 -13.14 -6.24
C ARG A 112 -0.68 -11.92 -5.96
N VAL A 113 -0.25 -10.74 -6.40
CA VAL A 113 -1.09 -9.54 -6.31
C VAL A 113 -2.30 -9.67 -7.23
N GLN A 114 -3.46 -9.24 -6.76
CA GLN A 114 -4.69 -9.20 -7.54
C GLN A 114 -4.69 -7.96 -8.43
N CYS A 115 -4.66 -8.16 -9.74
CA CYS A 115 -4.93 -7.12 -10.72
C CYS A 115 -6.38 -7.22 -11.17
N HIS A 116 -6.99 -6.08 -11.45
CA HIS A 116 -8.38 -5.94 -11.88
C HIS A 116 -8.44 -5.60 -13.37
N GLU A 117 -9.56 -5.95 -13.99
CA GLU A 117 -9.76 -5.78 -15.44
C GLU A 117 -10.02 -4.31 -15.82
N SER A 118 -10.54 -3.49 -14.90
CA SER A 118 -10.81 -2.07 -15.12
C SER A 118 -10.63 -1.22 -13.85
N GLU A 119 -10.62 0.10 -14.03
CA GLU A 119 -10.60 1.06 -12.93
C GLU A 119 -11.84 0.92 -12.04
N GLU A 120 -13.02 0.70 -12.64
CA GLU A 120 -14.29 0.49 -11.96
C GLU A 120 -14.25 -0.78 -11.10
N ALA A 121 -13.73 -1.88 -11.64
CA ALA A 121 -13.59 -3.13 -10.89
C ALA A 121 -12.67 -2.97 -9.68
N LEU A 122 -11.55 -2.25 -9.83
CA LEU A 122 -10.66 -1.94 -8.71
C LEU A 122 -11.35 -1.04 -7.66
N ARG A 123 -12.15 -0.08 -8.10
CA ARG A 123 -12.89 0.85 -7.24
C ARG A 123 -13.94 0.11 -6.40
N GLU A 124 -14.77 -0.72 -7.02
CA GLU A 124 -15.77 -1.55 -6.34
C GLU A 124 -15.10 -2.47 -5.32
N TYR A 125 -14.04 -3.17 -5.73
CA TYR A 125 -13.24 -4.01 -4.84
C TYR A 125 -12.68 -3.23 -3.65
N THR A 126 -12.09 -2.07 -3.91
CA THR A 126 -11.49 -1.23 -2.87
C THR A 126 -12.51 -0.77 -1.83
N GLN A 127 -13.74 -0.46 -2.27
CA GLN A 127 -14.84 -0.09 -1.39
C GLN A 127 -15.36 -1.30 -0.59
N LEU A 128 -15.60 -2.43 -1.27
CA LEU A 128 -16.11 -3.66 -0.66
C LEU A 128 -15.16 -4.19 0.43
N GLU A 129 -13.87 -4.26 0.14
CA GLU A 129 -12.84 -4.72 1.07
C GLU A 129 -12.43 -3.64 2.08
N GLY A 130 -12.87 -2.39 1.85
CA GLY A 130 -12.47 -1.23 2.61
C GLY A 130 -10.96 -0.99 2.57
N LYS A 131 -10.24 -1.41 1.51
CA LYS A 131 -8.78 -1.28 1.36
C LYS A 131 -8.37 0.11 0.87
N VAL A 132 -8.77 1.12 1.63
CA VAL A 132 -8.49 2.54 1.34
C VAL A 132 -7.15 2.97 1.94
N PHE A 133 -6.32 3.60 1.11
CA PHE A 133 -5.07 4.21 1.53
C PHE A 133 -5.19 5.76 1.58
N PRO A 134 -4.69 6.45 2.62
CA PRO A 134 -4.83 7.90 2.73
C PRO A 134 -4.15 8.65 1.57
N LEU A 135 -4.93 9.48 0.85
CA LEU A 135 -4.46 10.21 -0.33
C LEU A 135 -3.22 11.08 -0.06
N GLN A 136 -3.18 11.78 1.08
CA GLN A 136 -2.05 12.65 1.43
C GLN A 136 -0.75 11.84 1.57
N GLU A 137 -0.87 10.62 2.09
CA GLU A 137 0.29 9.74 2.32
C GLU A 137 0.75 9.07 1.03
N ALA A 138 -0.17 8.86 0.08
CA ALA A 138 0.17 8.43 -1.26
C ALA A 138 0.90 9.52 -2.04
N LYS A 139 0.46 10.78 -1.92
CA LYS A 139 1.13 11.93 -2.56
C LYS A 139 2.55 12.17 -2.03
N ALA A 140 2.83 11.77 -0.78
CA ALA A 140 4.16 11.84 -0.19
C ALA A 140 5.13 10.78 -0.73
N ASN A 141 4.65 9.77 -1.47
CA ASN A 141 5.47 8.72 -2.06
C ASN A 141 5.26 8.68 -3.59
N GLY A 142 6.32 8.93 -4.35
CA GLY A 142 6.23 9.02 -5.81
C GLY A 142 5.82 7.71 -6.51
N PHE A 143 6.07 6.55 -5.89
CA PHE A 143 5.56 5.27 -6.38
C PHE A 143 4.04 5.16 -6.19
N LEU A 144 3.58 5.43 -4.97
CA LEU A 144 2.16 5.35 -4.61
C LEU A 144 1.33 6.32 -5.45
N THR A 145 1.87 7.51 -5.72
CA THR A 145 1.20 8.51 -6.57
C THR A 145 0.90 7.99 -7.98
N ALA A 146 1.73 7.11 -8.54
CA ALA A 146 1.48 6.54 -9.87
C ALA A 146 0.40 5.46 -9.90
N LEU A 147 0.10 4.84 -8.75
CA LEU A 147 -0.85 3.74 -8.60
C LEU A 147 -2.19 4.19 -7.98
N LEU A 148 -2.33 5.49 -7.72
CA LEU A 148 -3.54 6.06 -7.14
C LEU A 148 -4.68 6.05 -8.14
N ILE A 149 -5.74 5.33 -7.80
CA ILE A 149 -7.09 5.61 -8.30
C ILE A 149 -7.84 6.49 -7.29
N LYS A 150 -8.62 7.45 -7.78
CA LYS A 150 -9.50 8.26 -6.91
C LYS A 150 -10.82 7.54 -6.75
N LEU A 151 -11.25 7.26 -5.53
CA LEU A 151 -12.63 6.85 -5.26
C LEU A 151 -13.54 8.07 -5.51
N ASN A 152 -14.64 7.89 -6.26
CA ASN A 152 -15.61 8.93 -6.57
C ASN A 152 -16.49 9.00 -5.33
N GLU A 153 -16.65 10.21 -4.81
CA GLU A 153 -17.49 10.50 -3.65
C GLU A 153 -18.98 10.34 -3.99
#